data_AF-A0A7V1LTK0-F1
#
_entry.id   AF-A0A7V1LTK0-F1
#
_cell.length_a   1.000
_cell.length_b   1.000
_cell.length_c   1.000
_cell.angle_alpha   90.00
_cell.angle_beta   90.00
_cell.angle_gamma   90.00
#
_symmetry.space_group_name_H-M   'P 1'
#
loop_
_entity.id
_entity.type
_entity.pdbx_description
1 polymer ?
#
loop_
_entity_poly.entity_id
_entity_poly.type
_entity_poly.pdbx_seq_one_letter_code
_entity_poly.pdbx_strand_id
1 'polypeptide(L)'
;MLFGIINKVIFNELKIMNNKLTSEEQKQLENWITQMETIEMTQAQDLIDNCNVAYQFAKTHSVYVKDWEKTKQKLEENLRNGILSPGVSANLHKEIIDASDEMMQNKLKKFKMLFNTNLESQFLIT
;
A
#
# COMPACT_ATOMS: atom_id res chain seq x y z
N MET A 1 -10.59 -13.21 14.47
CA MET A 1 -10.65 -11.93 15.22
C MET A 1 -9.29 -11.43 15.73
N LEU A 2 -8.15 -12.03 15.37
CA LEU A 2 -6.81 -11.61 15.86
C LEU A 2 -6.05 -10.66 14.90
N PHE A 3 -6.43 -10.60 13.62
CA PHE A 3 -5.71 -9.79 12.61
C PHE A 3 -5.93 -8.27 12.75
N GLY A 4 -7.06 -7.83 13.29
CA GLY A 4 -7.35 -6.39 13.46
C GLY A 4 -6.54 -5.70 14.56
N ILE A 5 -6.01 -6.46 15.51
CA ILE A 5 -5.23 -5.91 16.64
C ILE A 5 -3.77 -5.72 16.25
N ILE A 6 -3.20 -6.62 15.44
CA ILE A 6 -1.80 -6.58 15.03
C ILE A 6 -1.53 -5.35 14.14
N ASN A 7 -2.42 -5.06 13.17
CA ASN A 7 -2.28 -3.87 12.32
C ASN A 7 -2.38 -2.56 13.12
N LYS A 8 -3.23 -2.53 14.15
CA LYS A 8 -3.42 -1.34 14.99
C LYS A 8 -2.22 -1.05 15.90
N VAL A 9 -1.50 -2.09 16.32
CA VAL A 9 -0.28 -1.96 17.15
C VAL A 9 0.90 -1.47 16.31
N ILE A 10 1.07 -1.98 15.09
CA ILE A 10 2.14 -1.53 14.17
C ILE A 10 1.95 -0.04 13.78
N PHE A 11 0.71 0.40 13.55
CA PHE A 11 0.39 1.81 13.27
C PHE A 11 0.78 2.76 14.41
N ASN A 12 0.78 2.29 15.66
CA ASN A 12 1.11 3.11 16.83
C ASN A 12 2.63 3.23 17.08
N GLU A 13 3.45 2.33 16.51
CA GLU A 13 4.90 2.28 16.73
C GLU A 13 5.74 2.98 15.64
N LEU A 14 5.15 3.32 14.49
CA LEU A 14 5.76 4.25 13.50
C LEU A 14 5.81 5.72 13.97
N LYS A 15 5.32 5.95 15.18
CA LYS A 15 5.44 7.20 15.92
C LYS A 15 6.89 7.33 16.39
N ILE A 16 7.68 8.17 15.72
CA ILE A 16 8.73 9.07 16.24
C ILE A 16 9.78 9.26 15.12
N MET A 17 9.55 10.24 14.24
CA MET A 17 10.61 11.14 13.73
C MET A 17 10.01 12.36 13.01
N ASN A 18 9.76 13.42 13.80
CA ASN A 18 9.67 14.84 13.46
C ASN A 18 8.85 15.27 12.21
N ASN A 19 7.53 15.37 12.39
CA ASN A 19 6.72 16.59 12.24
C ASN A 19 5.26 16.22 12.55
N LYS A 20 4.86 16.41 13.81
CA LYS A 20 3.62 15.84 14.34
C LYS A 20 2.41 16.40 13.57
N LEU A 21 1.69 15.53 12.87
CA LEU A 21 0.39 15.87 12.29
C LEU A 21 -0.53 16.43 13.39
N THR A 22 -1.34 17.41 13.02
CA THR A 22 -2.47 17.83 13.86
C THR A 22 -3.47 16.68 14.00
N SER A 23 -4.34 16.74 15.00
CA SER A 23 -5.40 15.73 15.17
C SER A 23 -6.32 15.61 13.94
N GLU A 24 -6.53 16.71 13.24
CA GLU A 24 -7.34 16.73 12.02
C GLU A 24 -6.61 16.05 10.86
N GLU A 25 -5.33 16.38 10.63
CA GLU A 25 -4.51 15.73 9.61
C GLU A 25 -4.31 14.24 9.89
N GLN A 26 -4.14 13.86 11.15
CA GLN A 26 -4.07 12.46 11.58
C GLN A 26 -5.36 11.72 11.20
N LYS A 27 -6.53 12.32 11.48
CA LYS A 27 -7.83 11.74 11.13
C LYS A 27 -8.02 11.66 9.60
N GLN A 28 -7.56 12.68 8.86
CA GLN A 28 -7.57 12.66 7.41
C GLN A 28 -6.70 11.53 6.85
N LEU A 29 -5.49 11.34 7.39
CA LEU A 29 -4.61 10.24 7.03
C LEU A 29 -5.25 8.89 7.32
N GLU A 30 -5.82 8.69 8.51
CA GLU A 30 -6.49 7.44 8.89
C GLU A 30 -7.69 7.10 7.99
N ASN A 31 -8.51 8.10 7.68
CA ASN A 31 -9.63 7.94 6.75
C ASN A 31 -9.14 7.57 5.34
N TRP A 32 -8.08 8.25 4.88
CA TRP A 32 -7.47 7.99 3.58
C TRP A 32 -6.89 6.57 3.51
N ILE A 33 -6.12 6.15 4.52
CA ILE A 33 -5.56 4.78 4.61
C ILE A 33 -6.69 3.75 4.55
N THR A 34 -7.76 3.93 5.33
CA THR A 34 -8.88 2.97 5.37
C THR A 34 -9.56 2.81 4.00
N GLN A 35 -9.76 3.92 3.28
CA GLN A 35 -10.34 3.90 1.93
C GLN A 35 -9.40 3.19 0.95
N MET A 36 -8.12 3.52 1.01
CA MET A 36 -7.12 2.93 0.12
C MET A 36 -6.93 1.43 0.37
N GLU A 37 -6.92 0.97 1.64
CA GLU A 37 -6.76 -0.45 1.95
C GLU A 37 -7.88 -1.29 1.33
N THR A 38 -9.11 -0.77 1.33
CA THR A 38 -10.28 -1.42 0.73
C THR A 38 -10.12 -1.55 -0.79
N ILE A 39 -9.68 -0.48 -1.46
CA ILE A 39 -9.45 -0.46 -2.90
C ILE A 39 -8.31 -1.42 -3.27
N GLU A 40 -7.19 -1.34 -2.55
CA GLU A 40 -6.00 -2.15 -2.81
C GLU A 40 -6.27 -3.65 -2.57
N MET A 41 -7.08 -4.00 -1.57
CA MET A 41 -7.51 -5.38 -1.35
C MET A 41 -8.40 -5.91 -2.47
N THR A 42 -9.34 -5.10 -2.96
CA THR A 42 -10.21 -5.50 -4.09
C THR A 42 -9.35 -5.77 -5.33
N GLN A 43 -8.43 -4.87 -5.66
CA GLN A 43 -7.51 -5.06 -6.79
C GLN A 43 -6.61 -6.29 -6.61
N ALA A 44 -6.12 -6.54 -5.39
CA ALA A 44 -5.31 -7.73 -5.13
C ALA A 44 -6.09 -9.02 -5.37
N GLN A 45 -7.37 -9.07 -4.97
CA GLN A 45 -8.24 -10.22 -5.21
C GLN A 45 -8.51 -10.42 -6.71
N ASP A 46 -8.85 -9.35 -7.44
CA ASP A 46 -9.08 -9.42 -8.89
C ASP A 46 -7.85 -9.97 -9.63
N LEU A 47 -6.64 -9.56 -9.22
CA LEU A 47 -5.41 -10.07 -9.83
C LEU A 47 -5.19 -11.55 -9.53
N ILE A 48 -5.56 -12.02 -8.33
CA ILE A 48 -5.45 -13.44 -7.96
C ILE A 48 -6.38 -14.27 -8.83
N ASP A 49 -7.62 -13.83 -8.99
CA ASP A 49 -8.64 -14.56 -9.75
C ASP A 49 -8.28 -14.66 -11.25
N ASN A 50 -7.44 -13.73 -11.75
CA ASN A 50 -7.07 -13.64 -13.16
C ASN A 50 -5.63 -14.07 -13.49
N CYS A 51 -4.73 -14.20 -12.52
CA CYS A 51 -3.33 -14.63 -12.75
C CYS A 51 -3.13 -16.11 -12.45
N ASN A 52 -3.22 -16.95 -13.48
CA ASN A 52 -3.15 -18.42 -13.35
C ASN A 52 -1.75 -19.01 -13.57
N VAL A 53 -0.74 -18.19 -13.90
CA VAL A 53 0.62 -18.67 -14.22
C VAL A 53 1.70 -17.70 -13.76
N ALA A 54 2.85 -18.26 -13.36
CA ALA A 54 3.99 -17.52 -12.78
C ALA A 54 4.50 -16.34 -13.64
N TYR A 55 4.43 -16.48 -14.97
CA TYR A 55 4.82 -15.40 -15.88
C TYR A 55 3.89 -14.18 -15.79
N GLN A 56 2.57 -14.40 -15.70
CA GLN A 56 1.60 -13.33 -15.51
C GLN A 56 1.79 -12.65 -14.16
N PHE A 57 2.07 -13.44 -13.11
CA PHE A 57 2.42 -12.93 -11.78
C PHE A 57 3.65 -12.00 -11.82
N ALA A 58 4.76 -12.46 -12.39
CA ALA A 58 5.99 -11.67 -12.45
C ALA A 58 5.81 -10.38 -13.26
N LYS A 59 5.05 -10.46 -14.37
CA LYS A 59 4.71 -9.30 -15.20
C LYS A 59 3.87 -8.28 -14.41
N THR A 60 2.79 -8.73 -13.77
CA THR A 60 1.90 -7.90 -12.96
C THR A 60 2.65 -7.24 -11.81
N HIS A 61 3.45 -8.01 -11.06
CA HIS A 61 4.29 -7.48 -9.99
C HIS A 61 5.25 -6.39 -10.51
N SER A 62 5.93 -6.63 -11.64
CA SER A 62 6.84 -5.64 -12.21
C SER A 62 6.14 -4.36 -12.66
N VAL A 63 4.91 -4.45 -13.17
CA VAL A 63 4.14 -3.27 -13.57
C VAL A 63 3.76 -2.43 -12.35
N TYR A 64 3.22 -3.05 -11.30
CA TYR A 64 2.84 -2.33 -10.08
C TYR A 64 4.01 -1.61 -9.42
N VAL A 65 5.17 -2.26 -9.31
CA VAL A 65 6.37 -1.63 -8.76
C VAL A 65 6.76 -0.41 -9.59
N LYS A 66 6.81 -0.52 -10.91
CA LYS A 66 7.20 0.58 -11.80
C LYS A 66 6.22 1.75 -11.75
N ASP A 67 4.93 1.48 -11.73
CA ASP A 67 3.90 2.51 -11.69
C ASP A 67 3.87 3.20 -10.32
N TRP A 68 4.11 2.45 -9.24
CA TRP A 68 4.30 3.01 -7.91
C TRP A 68 5.53 3.91 -7.85
N GLU A 69 6.70 3.45 -8.32
CA GLU A 69 7.93 4.23 -8.32
C GLU A 69 7.76 5.58 -9.06
N LYS A 70 7.11 5.57 -10.23
CA LYS A 70 6.78 6.80 -10.96
C LYS A 70 5.86 7.72 -10.17
N THR A 71 4.85 7.16 -9.52
CA THR A 71 3.88 7.92 -8.72
C THR A 71 4.56 8.54 -7.50
N LYS A 72 5.37 7.76 -6.79
CA LYS A 72 6.17 8.21 -5.65
C LYS A 72 7.10 9.36 -6.04
N GLN A 73 7.86 9.20 -7.13
CA GLN A 73 8.74 10.26 -7.64
C GLN A 73 7.99 11.57 -7.92
N LYS A 74 6.81 11.49 -8.54
CA LYS A 74 5.96 12.66 -8.81
C LYS A 74 5.45 13.29 -7.51
N LEU A 75 5.03 12.49 -6.53
CA LEU A 75 4.55 13.00 -5.24
C LEU A 75 5.67 13.66 -4.44
N GLU A 76 6.88 13.09 -4.45
CA GLU A 76 8.07 13.67 -3.84
C GLU A 76 8.52 14.96 -4.54
N GLU A 77 8.43 15.01 -5.87
CA GLU A 77 8.72 16.22 -6.64
C GLU A 77 7.71 17.34 -6.34
N ASN A 78 6.43 17.00 -6.29
CA ASN A 78 5.38 17.91 -5.87
C ASN A 78 5.65 18.46 -4.46
N LEU A 79 6.05 17.60 -3.51
CA LEU A 79 6.42 18.02 -2.16
C LEU A 79 7.61 18.98 -2.16
N ARG A 80 8.68 18.68 -2.92
CA ARG A 80 9.86 19.55 -3.05
C ARG A 80 9.51 20.92 -3.66
N ASN A 81 8.59 20.94 -4.61
CA ASN A 81 8.17 22.14 -5.33
C ASN A 81 7.03 22.91 -4.61
N GLY A 82 6.54 22.42 -3.47
CA GLY A 82 5.42 23.02 -2.75
C GLY A 82 4.07 22.90 -3.47
N ILE A 83 3.95 21.99 -4.44
CA ILE A 83 2.72 21.72 -5.19
C ILE A 83 1.88 20.72 -4.38
N LEU A 84 1.06 21.24 -3.48
CA LEU A 84 0.24 20.43 -2.57
C LEU A 84 -1.24 20.47 -2.99
N SER A 85 -1.95 19.38 -2.73
CA SER A 85 -3.41 19.36 -2.89
C SER A 85 -4.07 20.37 -1.93
N PRO A 86 -5.21 20.98 -2.31
CA PRO A 86 -5.92 21.90 -1.41
C PRO A 86 -6.23 21.25 -0.06
N GLY A 87 -5.91 21.93 1.03
CA GLY A 87 -6.14 21.43 2.39
C GLY A 87 -5.13 20.38 2.88
N VAL A 88 -4.10 20.03 2.09
CA VAL A 88 -3.06 19.09 2.49
C VAL A 88 -1.79 19.86 2.84
N SER A 89 -1.30 19.70 4.07
CA SER A 89 -0.01 20.28 4.47
C SER A 89 1.16 19.47 3.91
N ALA A 90 2.35 20.06 3.87
CA ALA A 90 3.57 19.36 3.47
C ALA A 90 3.82 18.11 4.35
N ASN A 91 3.48 18.17 5.63
CA ASN A 91 3.62 17.05 6.56
C ASN A 91 2.61 15.95 6.25
N LEU A 92 1.33 16.30 6.07
CA LEU A 92 0.30 15.32 5.69
C LEU A 92 0.62 14.68 4.33
N HIS A 93 1.10 15.46 3.37
CA HIS A 93 1.51 14.96 2.06
C HIS A 93 2.67 13.96 2.17
N LYS A 94 3.66 14.24 3.02
CA LYS A 94 4.76 13.31 3.27
C LYS A 94 4.26 12.00 3.90
N GLU A 95 3.42 12.09 4.93
CA GLU A 95 2.85 10.91 5.59
C GLU A 95 1.98 10.07 4.64
N ILE A 96 1.28 10.71 3.69
CA ILE A 96 0.57 10.00 2.60
C ILE A 96 1.54 9.24 1.71
N ILE A 97 2.69 9.83 1.34
CA ILE A 97 3.72 9.14 0.54
C ILE A 97 4.25 7.92 1.29
N ASP A 98 4.60 8.08 2.57
CA ASP A 98 5.16 7.02 3.42
C ASP A 98 4.14 5.89 3.63
N ALA A 99 2.88 6.22 3.94
CA ALA A 99 1.79 5.25 4.07
C ALA A 99 1.52 4.50 2.75
N SER A 100 1.55 5.20 1.62
CA SER A 100 1.36 4.58 0.29
C SER A 100 2.46 3.57 -0.03
N ASP A 101 3.71 3.88 0.34
CA ASP A 101 4.86 2.99 0.13
C ASP A 101 4.70 1.69 0.94
N GLU A 102 4.32 1.82 2.20
CA GLU A 102 4.05 0.67 3.07
C GLU A 102 2.89 -0.19 2.53
N MET A 103 1.79 0.45 2.10
CA MET A 103 0.65 -0.24 1.51
C MET A 103 1.03 -1.01 0.25
N MET A 104 1.86 -0.44 -0.62
CA MET A 104 2.37 -1.11 -1.81
C MET A 104 3.21 -2.33 -1.43
N GLN A 105 4.14 -2.21 -0.48
CA GLN A 105 4.94 -3.34 -0.01
C GLN A 105 4.07 -4.46 0.58
N ASN A 106 3.05 -4.09 1.37
CA ASN A 106 2.11 -5.04 1.94
C ASN A 106 1.27 -5.74 0.87
N LYS A 107 0.81 -5.03 -0.17
CA LYS A 107 0.10 -5.60 -1.32
C LYS A 107 0.98 -6.61 -2.05
N LEU A 108 2.21 -6.25 -2.40
CA LEU A 108 3.14 -7.14 -3.09
C LEU A 108 3.47 -8.40 -2.25
N LYS A 109 3.64 -8.25 -0.94
CA LYS A 109 3.87 -9.37 -0.01
C LYS A 109 2.67 -10.31 0.04
N LYS A 110 1.45 -9.79 0.17
CA LYS A 110 0.20 -10.60 0.16
C LYS A 110 0.05 -11.33 -1.18
N PHE A 111 0.29 -10.62 -2.28
CA PHE A 111 0.20 -11.19 -3.62
C PHE A 111 1.18 -12.36 -3.80
N LYS A 112 2.44 -12.19 -3.36
CA LYS A 112 3.45 -13.27 -3.37
C LYS A 112 3.07 -14.47 -2.50
N MET A 113 2.57 -14.23 -1.28
CA MET A 113 2.16 -15.31 -0.37
C MET A 113 1.02 -16.13 -0.96
N LEU A 114 -0.02 -15.46 -1.47
CA LEU A 114 -1.20 -16.12 -2.03
C LEU A 114 -0.89 -16.87 -3.33
N PHE A 115 -0.02 -16.33 -4.18
CA PHE A 115 0.46 -17.02 -5.37
C PHE A 115 1.18 -18.33 -5.02
N ASN A 116 2.08 -18.32 -4.03
CA ASN A 116 2.77 -19.53 -3.59
C ASN A 116 1.78 -20.60 -3.08
N THR A 117 0.78 -20.20 -2.29
CA THR A 117 -0.27 -21.12 -1.81
C THR A 117 -1.13 -21.70 -2.95
N ASN A 118 -1.45 -20.90 -3.98
CA ASN A 118 -2.20 -21.37 -5.15
C ASN A 118 -1.38 -22.32 -6.05
N LEU A 119 -0.07 -22.14 -6.15
CA LEU A 119 0.79 -23.11 -6.84
C LEU A 119 0.84 -24.44 -6.09
N GLU A 120 0.98 -24.41 -4.76
CA GLU A 120 1.01 -25.61 -3.93
C GLU A 120 -0.30 -26.41 -4.02
N SER A 121 -1.46 -25.74 -4.06
CA SER A 121 -2.76 -26.40 -4.21
C SER A 121 -2.95 -27.04 -5.59
N GLN A 122 -2.39 -26.47 -6.66
CA GLN A 122 -2.43 -27.07 -8.00
C GLN A 122 -1.51 -28.30 -8.11
N PHE A 123 -0.39 -28.35 -7.39
CA PHE A 123 0.49 -29.52 -7.37
C PHE A 123 -0.06 -30.70 -6.56
N LEU A 124 -0.92 -30.45 -5.57
CA LEU A 124 -1.53 -31.48 -4.72
C LEU A 124 -2.74 -32.19 -5.36
N ILE A 125 -3.19 -31.75 -6.55
CA ILE A 125 -4.31 -32.36 -7.30
C ILE A 125 -3.79 -33.17 -8.52
N THR A 126 -2.47 -33.23 -8.73
CA THR A 126 -1.80 -34.10 -9.72
C THR A 126 -1.18 -35.32 -9.09
#